data_AF-A0AAU8JN70-F1
#
_entry.id   AF-A0AAU8JN70-F1
#
_cell.length_a   1.000
_cell.length_b   1.000
_cell.length_c   1.000
_cell.angle_alpha   90.00
_cell.angle_beta   90.00
_cell.angle_gamma   90.00
#
_symmetry.space_group_name_H-M   'P 1'
#
loop_
_entity.id
_entity.type
_entity.pdbx_description
1 polymer ?
#
loop_
_entity_poly.entity_id
_entity_poly.type
_entity_poly.pdbx_seq_one_letter_code
_entity_poly.pdbx_strand_id
1 'polypeptide(L)'
;MPLMPIAKVLPGYKPQAEDTSIDADVLMFQLLRQFSSTQKTQRFQSFNQSVRRMALLRIKKQFPNASTAEHIQEYVKQKLLSLTGAIAVDKLPKLPEKLIILDPISLAEKISKILLILDIHYMVDGSVASSLLGEERSTQDLDLVIDIQPFNLSPFVAAMSEEFYIDAGAVSEAIDRKSSFNAIHLLSLEKVDFFVLPYDDFSLSKFSRRQLYTIADEPKNEIYIYSPEDIVLQKLSWYKMGRMQSQKQWRDVLGVLKLQGSQLDFAYLKQWAEFLKLTSLLTQALRESGLE
;
A
#
# COMPACT_ATOMS: atom_id res chain seq x y z
N MET A 1 -14.57 27.00 -17.57
CA MET A 1 -13.39 26.24 -18.05
C MET A 1 -13.80 25.51 -19.32
N PRO A 2 -13.06 25.61 -20.44
CA PRO A 2 -13.35 24.77 -21.59
C PRO A 2 -13.23 23.29 -21.20
N LEU A 3 -14.12 22.45 -21.72
CA LEU A 3 -14.11 21.01 -21.47
C LEU A 3 -12.78 20.43 -21.99
N MET A 4 -12.04 19.74 -21.11
CA MET A 4 -10.84 19.01 -21.52
C MET A 4 -11.23 17.96 -22.57
N PRO A 5 -10.56 17.91 -23.73
CA PRO A 5 -10.85 16.90 -24.73
C PRO A 5 -10.50 15.51 -24.18
N ILE A 6 -11.46 14.59 -24.27
CA ILE A 6 -11.29 13.21 -23.85
C ILE A 6 -10.38 12.51 -24.85
N ALA A 7 -9.30 11.90 -24.36
CA ALA A 7 -8.37 11.17 -25.21
C ALA A 7 -9.06 9.94 -25.84
N LYS A 8 -8.71 9.63 -27.09
CA LYS A 8 -9.13 8.36 -27.70
C LYS A 8 -8.32 7.21 -27.11
N VAL A 9 -8.97 6.06 -26.93
CA VAL A 9 -8.34 4.83 -26.43
C VAL A 9 -8.36 3.74 -27.51
N LEU A 10 -7.43 2.79 -27.39
CA LEU A 10 -7.34 1.63 -28.28
C LEU A 10 -8.48 0.62 -28.04
N PRO A 11 -8.84 -0.19 -29.05
CA PRO A 11 -9.82 -1.25 -28.88
C PRO A 11 -9.42 -2.28 -27.82
N GLY A 12 -10.33 -2.57 -26.89
CA GLY A 12 -10.10 -3.49 -25.77
C GLY A 12 -9.88 -2.81 -24.42
N TYR A 13 -9.82 -1.47 -24.40
CA TYR A 13 -9.82 -0.69 -23.16
C TYR A 13 -10.98 -1.10 -22.23
N LYS A 14 -10.69 -1.28 -20.94
CA LYS A 14 -11.67 -1.54 -19.89
C LYS A 14 -11.61 -0.45 -18.82
N PRO A 15 -12.75 0.18 -18.47
CA PRO A 15 -12.85 1.07 -17.31
C PRO A 15 -12.48 0.37 -15.98
N GLN A 16 -12.14 1.13 -14.94
CA GLN A 16 -11.82 0.60 -13.61
C GLN A 16 -13.02 -0.05 -12.91
N ALA A 17 -14.24 0.28 -13.33
CA ALA A 17 -15.48 -0.29 -12.83
C ALA A 17 -16.50 -0.50 -13.97
N GLU A 18 -17.31 -1.54 -13.87
CA GLU A 18 -18.27 -1.94 -14.91
C GLU A 18 -19.36 -0.89 -15.18
N ASP A 19 -19.67 -0.05 -14.20
CA ASP A 19 -20.65 1.03 -14.25
C ASP A 19 -20.06 2.38 -14.73
N THR A 20 -18.76 2.42 -15.03
CA THR A 20 -18.07 3.63 -15.50
C THR A 20 -17.96 3.61 -17.02
N SER A 21 -18.38 4.69 -17.69
CA SER A 21 -18.18 4.81 -19.14
C SER A 21 -16.70 4.96 -19.49
N ILE A 22 -16.30 4.53 -20.69
CA ILE A 22 -14.91 4.69 -21.18
C ILE A 22 -14.47 6.15 -21.10
N ASP A 23 -15.32 7.08 -21.57
CA ASP A 23 -15.05 8.51 -21.57
C ASP A 23 -14.83 9.07 -20.15
N ALA A 24 -15.64 8.63 -19.18
CA ALA A 24 -15.50 9.05 -17.78
C ALA A 24 -14.19 8.53 -17.16
N ASP A 25 -13.85 7.25 -17.41
CA ASP A 25 -12.61 6.64 -16.92
C ASP A 25 -11.38 7.34 -17.50
N VAL A 26 -11.37 7.58 -18.81
CA VAL A 26 -10.29 8.30 -19.49
C VAL A 26 -10.11 9.71 -18.95
N LEU A 27 -11.22 10.45 -18.80
CA LEU A 27 -11.18 11.79 -18.24
C LEU A 27 -10.65 11.78 -16.80
N MET A 28 -11.06 10.80 -15.99
CA MET A 28 -10.58 10.64 -14.62
C MET A 28 -9.05 10.46 -14.59
N PHE A 29 -8.48 9.57 -15.41
CA PHE A 29 -7.02 9.43 -15.48
C PHE A 29 -6.31 10.66 -16.07
N GLN A 30 -6.91 11.37 -17.03
CA GLN A 30 -6.36 12.66 -17.50
C GLN A 30 -6.29 13.71 -16.40
N LEU A 31 -7.30 13.77 -15.51
CA LEU A 31 -7.30 14.66 -14.35
C LEU A 31 -6.29 14.20 -13.29
N LEU A 32 -6.20 12.90 -12.99
CA LEU A 32 -5.24 12.36 -12.03
C LEU A 32 -3.77 12.62 -12.43
N ARG A 33 -3.46 12.64 -13.73
CA ARG A 33 -2.11 12.99 -14.23
C ARG A 33 -1.72 14.44 -13.98
N GLN A 34 -2.68 15.34 -13.77
CA GLN A 34 -2.39 16.75 -13.48
C GLN A 34 -2.00 16.99 -12.03
N PHE A 35 -2.26 16.03 -11.13
CA PHE A 35 -1.90 16.18 -9.72
C PHE A 35 -0.41 15.96 -9.48
N SER A 36 0.18 16.85 -8.67
CA SER A 36 1.50 16.63 -8.09
C SER A 36 1.52 15.38 -7.21
N SER A 37 2.72 14.90 -6.88
CA SER A 37 2.88 13.78 -5.93
C SER A 37 2.25 14.11 -4.57
N THR A 38 2.40 15.37 -4.11
CA THR A 38 1.85 15.86 -2.83
C THR A 38 0.33 15.99 -2.85
N GLN A 39 -0.28 16.40 -3.96
CA GLN A 39 -1.73 16.39 -4.13
C GLN A 39 -2.29 14.97 -4.11
N LYS A 40 -1.63 14.01 -4.79
CA LYS A 40 -2.01 12.59 -4.74
C LYS A 40 -1.90 12.02 -3.33
N THR A 41 -0.83 12.34 -2.62
CA THR A 41 -0.64 11.99 -1.20
C THR A 41 -1.80 12.53 -0.36
N GLN A 42 -2.08 13.84 -0.41
CA GLN A 42 -3.13 14.45 0.41
C GLN A 42 -4.50 13.84 0.15
N ARG A 43 -4.83 13.53 -1.12
CA ARG A 43 -6.06 12.81 -1.48
C ARG A 43 -6.11 11.44 -0.84
N PHE A 44 -5.05 10.64 -0.96
CA PHE A 44 -4.98 9.30 -0.38
C PHE A 44 -5.09 9.31 1.14
N GLN A 45 -4.38 10.23 1.82
CA GLN A 45 -4.46 10.40 3.28
C GLN A 45 -5.88 10.77 3.71
N SER A 46 -6.48 11.77 3.06
CA SER A 46 -7.83 12.25 3.36
C SER A 46 -8.87 11.15 3.17
N PHE A 47 -8.74 10.36 2.10
CA PHE A 47 -9.61 9.23 1.82
C PHE A 47 -9.53 8.17 2.92
N ASN A 48 -8.31 7.74 3.26
CA ASN A 48 -8.08 6.70 4.26
C ASN A 48 -8.51 7.13 5.67
N GLN A 49 -8.26 8.39 6.06
CA GLN A 49 -8.75 8.93 7.33
C GLN A 49 -10.28 9.02 7.36
N SER A 50 -10.92 9.37 6.24
CA SER A 50 -12.38 9.46 6.15
C SER A 50 -13.04 8.09 6.34
N VAL A 51 -12.48 7.04 5.72
CA VAL A 51 -12.94 5.65 5.92
C VAL A 51 -12.87 5.26 7.41
N ARG A 52 -11.77 5.60 8.10
CA ARG A 52 -11.59 5.31 9.53
C ARG A 52 -12.55 6.11 10.41
N ARG A 53 -12.77 7.39 10.12
CA ARG A 53 -13.77 8.25 10.80
C ARG A 53 -15.17 7.68 10.65
N MET A 54 -15.54 7.24 9.45
CA MET A 54 -16.87 6.66 9.19
C MET A 54 -17.08 5.35 9.94
N ALA A 55 -16.07 4.48 10.01
CA ALA A 55 -16.14 3.25 10.81
C ALA A 55 -16.36 3.57 12.30
N LEU A 56 -15.62 4.53 12.86
CA LEU A 56 -15.80 4.95 14.25
C LEU A 56 -17.17 5.59 14.51
N LEU A 57 -17.67 6.43 13.58
CA LEU A 57 -19.00 7.04 13.68
C LEU A 57 -20.12 5.99 13.67
N ARG A 58 -19.99 4.94 12.86
CA ARG A 58 -20.93 3.82 12.86
C ARG A 58 -20.97 3.14 14.24
N ILE A 59 -19.83 2.88 14.85
CA ILE A 59 -19.73 2.25 16.17
C ILE A 59 -20.39 3.14 17.23
N LYS A 60 -20.10 4.44 17.23
CA LYS A 60 -20.74 5.40 18.14
C LYS A 60 -22.27 5.41 18.00
N LYS A 61 -22.80 5.29 16.78
CA LYS A 61 -24.24 5.18 16.52
C LYS A 61 -24.83 3.84 16.99
N GLN A 62 -24.07 2.74 16.88
CA GLN A 62 -24.50 1.42 17.32
C GLN A 62 -24.51 1.28 18.85
N PHE A 63 -23.61 1.98 19.54
CA PHE A 63 -23.45 1.95 21.00
C PHE A 63 -23.55 3.36 21.62
N PRO A 64 -24.72 4.03 21.57
CA PRO A 64 -24.84 5.45 21.92
C PRO A 64 -24.55 5.77 23.40
N ASN A 65 -24.74 4.80 24.30
CA ASN A 65 -24.53 4.97 25.75
C ASN A 65 -23.16 4.48 26.23
N ALA A 66 -22.33 3.95 25.32
CA ALA A 66 -21.00 3.47 25.67
C ALA A 66 -20.01 4.62 25.83
N SER A 67 -19.04 4.44 26.72
CA SER A 67 -17.90 5.32 26.93
C SER A 67 -16.98 5.34 25.71
N THR A 68 -16.09 6.34 25.66
CA THR A 68 -15.08 6.43 24.59
C THR A 68 -14.16 5.21 24.56
N ALA A 69 -13.79 4.68 25.72
CA ALA A 69 -12.95 3.48 25.81
C ALA A 69 -13.66 2.24 25.21
N GLU A 70 -14.95 2.07 25.48
CA GLU A 70 -15.75 1.00 24.90
C GLU A 70 -15.92 1.16 23.37
N HIS A 71 -16.08 2.38 22.86
CA HIS A 71 -16.08 2.62 21.40
C HIS A 71 -14.75 2.25 20.76
N ILE A 72 -13.63 2.56 21.41
CA ILE A 72 -12.29 2.20 20.93
C ILE A 72 -12.15 0.67 20.95
N GLN A 73 -12.55 0.00 22.02
CA GLN A 73 -12.50 -1.46 22.12
C GLN A 73 -13.30 -2.14 21.01
N GLU A 74 -14.50 -1.66 20.73
CA GLU A 74 -15.31 -2.20 19.66
C GLU A 74 -14.71 -1.92 18.27
N TYR A 75 -14.10 -0.74 18.08
CA TYR A 75 -13.36 -0.43 16.85
C TYR A 75 -12.19 -1.38 16.64
N VAL A 76 -11.41 -1.63 17.69
CA VAL A 76 -10.29 -2.56 17.68
C VAL A 76 -10.77 -3.96 17.34
N LYS A 77 -11.84 -4.42 18.01
CA LYS A 77 -12.43 -5.74 17.78
C LYS A 77 -12.85 -5.92 16.33
N GLN A 78 -13.59 -4.97 15.77
CA GLN A 78 -14.03 -5.03 14.38
C GLN A 78 -12.86 -4.99 13.39
N LYS A 79 -11.82 -4.20 13.69
CA LYS A 79 -10.60 -4.12 12.87
C LYS A 79 -9.75 -5.39 12.94
N LEU A 80 -9.60 -6.00 14.11
CA LEU A 80 -8.82 -7.23 14.27
C LEU A 80 -9.53 -8.45 13.71
N LEU A 81 -10.86 -8.51 13.85
CA LEU A 81 -11.69 -9.54 13.21
C LEU A 81 -11.48 -9.53 11.69
N SER A 82 -11.44 -8.35 11.06
CA SER A 82 -11.21 -8.25 9.62
C SER A 82 -9.77 -8.57 9.20
N LEU A 83 -8.78 -8.37 10.08
CA LEU A 83 -7.37 -8.60 9.77
C LEU A 83 -6.89 -10.04 10.04
N THR A 84 -7.46 -10.74 11.03
CA THR A 84 -6.83 -11.96 11.58
C THR A 84 -7.79 -13.13 11.80
N GLY A 85 -9.09 -12.97 11.54
CA GLY A 85 -10.08 -14.04 11.62
C GLY A 85 -10.43 -14.53 13.04
N ALA A 86 -9.54 -14.37 14.03
CA ALA A 86 -9.80 -14.53 15.47
C ALA A 86 -8.52 -14.25 16.29
N ILE A 87 -8.30 -12.99 16.70
CA ILE A 87 -7.48 -12.73 17.89
C ILE A 87 -8.43 -12.44 19.04
N ALA A 88 -8.22 -13.11 20.18
CA ALA A 88 -8.88 -12.76 21.42
C ALA A 88 -8.47 -11.32 21.79
N VAL A 89 -9.42 -10.38 21.71
CA VAL A 89 -9.25 -8.97 22.10
C VAL A 89 -8.62 -8.86 23.50
N ASP A 90 -8.86 -9.88 24.33
CA ASP A 90 -8.37 -10.02 25.70
C ASP A 90 -6.84 -10.13 25.84
N LYS A 91 -6.11 -10.39 24.74
CA LYS A 91 -4.64 -10.44 24.73
C LYS A 91 -3.98 -9.13 24.29
N LEU A 92 -4.76 -8.12 23.92
CA LEU A 92 -4.19 -6.83 23.54
C LEU A 92 -3.70 -6.08 24.80
N PRO A 93 -2.57 -5.36 24.71
CA PRO A 93 -2.17 -4.43 25.76
C PRO A 93 -3.28 -3.42 26.02
N LYS A 94 -3.21 -2.73 27.18
CA LYS A 94 -4.17 -1.66 27.52
C LYS A 94 -4.37 -0.75 26.31
N LEU A 95 -5.61 -0.69 25.84
CA LEU A 95 -5.99 0.13 24.69
C LEU A 95 -5.74 1.62 25.00
N PRO A 96 -5.40 2.43 23.98
CA PRO A 96 -5.16 3.84 24.21
C PRO A 96 -6.45 4.52 24.70
N GLU A 97 -6.31 5.46 25.65
CA GLU A 97 -7.43 6.29 26.11
C GLU A 97 -8.01 7.16 24.97
N LYS A 98 -7.18 7.46 23.96
CA LYS A 98 -7.54 8.23 22.77
C LYS A 98 -6.97 7.58 21.51
N LEU A 99 -7.87 7.22 20.59
CA LEU A 99 -7.49 6.71 19.27
C LEU A 99 -7.03 7.87 18.37
N ILE A 100 -5.87 7.71 17.73
CA ILE A 100 -5.40 8.61 16.67
C ILE A 100 -5.84 8.04 15.32
N ILE A 101 -6.61 8.83 14.57
CA ILE A 101 -6.94 8.47 13.19
C ILE A 101 -5.76 8.84 12.31
N LEU A 102 -4.93 7.84 12.03
CA LEU A 102 -3.78 7.93 11.14
C LEU A 102 -4.16 7.46 9.73
N ASP A 103 -3.26 7.67 8.79
CA ASP A 103 -3.27 7.07 7.47
C ASP A 103 -1.96 6.28 7.22
N PRO A 104 -1.95 5.37 6.23
CA PRO A 104 -0.78 4.55 5.93
C PRO A 104 0.47 5.32 5.50
N ILE A 105 0.34 6.53 4.91
CA ILE A 105 1.51 7.32 4.48
C ILE A 105 2.17 7.97 5.69
N SER A 106 1.38 8.55 6.59
CA SER A 106 1.88 9.08 7.87
C SER A 106 2.57 8.00 8.70
N LEU A 107 2.06 6.76 8.63
CA LEU A 107 2.70 5.60 9.26
C LEU A 107 4.02 5.23 8.57
N ALA A 108 4.05 5.22 7.24
CA ALA A 108 5.26 4.98 6.46
C ALA A 108 6.35 6.02 6.73
N GLU A 109 5.99 7.29 6.90
CA GLU A 109 6.93 8.36 7.25
C GLU A 109 7.51 8.18 8.66
N LYS A 110 6.71 7.72 9.63
CA LYS A 110 7.20 7.43 10.98
C LYS A 110 8.20 6.27 10.97
N ILE A 111 7.87 5.20 10.27
CA ILE A 111 8.71 4.00 10.17
C ILE A 111 9.96 4.27 9.36
N SER A 112 9.88 5.05 8.29
CA SER A 112 11.05 5.40 7.48
C SER A 112 12.12 6.10 8.29
N LYS A 113 11.75 7.02 9.18
CA LYS A 113 12.70 7.69 10.08
C LYS A 113 13.46 6.70 10.96
N ILE A 114 12.76 5.70 11.52
CA ILE A 114 13.39 4.63 12.32
C ILE A 114 14.36 3.83 11.45
N LEU A 115 13.92 3.39 10.27
CA LEU A 115 14.71 2.56 9.36
C LEU A 115 15.96 3.31 8.87
N LEU A 116 15.85 4.59 8.52
CA LEU A 116 16.96 5.43 8.10
C LEU A 116 17.99 5.67 9.21
N ILE A 117 17.54 5.88 10.46
CA ILE A 117 18.45 6.03 11.62
C ILE A 117 19.25 4.74 11.87
N LEU A 118 18.63 3.59 11.60
CA LEU A 118 19.24 2.27 11.80
C LEU A 118 20.01 1.74 10.57
N ASP A 119 20.12 2.55 9.51
CA ASP A 119 20.72 2.16 8.23
C ASP A 119 20.09 0.89 7.62
N ILE A 120 18.77 0.72 7.81
CA ILE A 120 18.00 -0.37 7.22
C ILE A 120 17.32 0.18 5.96
N HIS A 121 17.79 -0.26 4.80
CA HIS A 121 17.14 0.10 3.54
C HIS A 121 15.72 -0.46 3.48
N TYR A 122 14.82 0.29 2.85
CA TYR A 122 13.43 -0.11 2.73
C TYR A 122 12.78 0.41 1.45
N MET A 123 11.62 -0.15 1.12
CA MET A 123 10.68 0.42 0.16
C MET A 123 9.24 0.09 0.56
N VAL A 124 8.34 1.07 0.41
CA VAL A 124 6.90 0.89 0.60
C VAL A 124 6.31 0.20 -0.62
N ASP A 125 5.52 -0.83 -0.37
CA ASP A 125 4.92 -1.72 -1.36
C ASP A 125 3.37 -1.61 -1.33
N GLY A 126 2.71 -2.57 -1.96
CA GLY A 126 1.33 -2.94 -1.68
C GLY A 126 0.35 -1.88 -2.14
N SER A 127 -0.70 -1.70 -1.34
CA SER A 127 -1.81 -0.80 -1.65
C SER A 127 -1.39 0.68 -1.67
N VAL A 128 -0.43 1.06 -0.83
CA VAL A 128 0.02 2.45 -0.72
C VAL A 128 0.76 2.86 -1.98
N ALA A 129 1.77 2.10 -2.40
CA ALA A 129 2.53 2.39 -3.61
C ALA A 129 1.63 2.39 -4.85
N SER A 130 0.74 1.41 -5.00
CA SER A 130 -0.16 1.37 -6.15
C SER A 130 -1.19 2.47 -6.20
N SER A 131 -1.63 2.99 -5.05
CA SER A 131 -2.55 4.12 -5.01
C SER A 131 -1.87 5.46 -5.25
N LEU A 132 -0.59 5.61 -4.92
CA LEU A 132 0.19 6.79 -5.27
C LEU A 132 0.57 6.81 -6.76
N LEU A 133 0.83 5.63 -7.33
CA LEU A 133 1.24 5.45 -8.73
C LEU A 133 0.08 5.12 -9.68
N GLY A 134 -1.14 4.98 -9.18
CA GLY A 134 -2.32 4.58 -9.93
C GLY A 134 -3.59 5.24 -9.38
N GLU A 135 -4.70 4.51 -9.41
CA GLU A 135 -5.97 4.97 -8.83
C GLU A 135 -5.97 4.78 -7.30
N GLU A 136 -6.40 5.80 -6.56
CA GLU A 136 -6.47 5.70 -5.10
C GLU A 136 -7.54 4.71 -4.63
N ARG A 137 -7.23 3.92 -3.60
CA ARG A 137 -8.20 3.14 -2.84
C ARG A 137 -7.86 3.06 -1.36
N SER A 138 -8.79 2.55 -0.56
CA SER A 138 -8.56 2.41 0.87
C SER A 138 -7.72 1.15 1.14
N THR A 139 -6.93 1.20 2.21
CA THR A 139 -6.15 0.07 2.69
C THR A 139 -6.19 0.00 4.22
N GLN A 140 -6.05 -1.21 4.75
CA GLN A 140 -6.12 -1.49 6.19
C GLN A 140 -4.74 -1.64 6.83
N ASP A 141 -3.74 -1.91 5.99
CA ASP A 141 -2.35 -2.19 6.33
C ASP A 141 -1.40 -1.34 5.48
N LEU A 142 -0.16 -1.28 5.97
CA LEU A 142 1.00 -0.73 5.28
C LEU A 142 2.00 -1.86 5.04
N ASP A 143 2.37 -2.08 3.78
CA ASP A 143 3.37 -3.07 3.38
C ASP A 143 4.74 -2.39 3.18
N LEU A 144 5.79 -2.93 3.79
CA LEU A 144 7.18 -2.54 3.53
C LEU A 144 8.05 -3.76 3.22
N VAL A 145 8.95 -3.62 2.25
CA VAL A 145 10.10 -4.51 2.10
C VAL A 145 11.29 -3.87 2.80
N ILE A 146 12.01 -4.62 3.63
CA ILE A 146 13.18 -4.15 4.38
C ILE A 146 14.39 -5.08 4.19
N ASP A 147 15.57 -4.48 4.02
CA ASP A 147 16.85 -5.18 3.99
C ASP A 147 17.46 -5.22 5.40
N ILE A 148 16.88 -6.07 6.24
CA ILE A 148 17.25 -6.19 7.66
C ILE A 148 18.14 -7.42 7.90
N GLN A 149 19.21 -7.24 8.67
CA GLN A 149 20.18 -8.27 9.02
C GLN A 149 20.06 -8.72 10.48
N PRO A 150 20.58 -9.89 10.86
CA PRO A 150 20.55 -10.36 12.25
C PRO A 150 21.10 -9.37 13.27
N PHE A 151 22.15 -8.61 12.91
CA PHE A 151 22.74 -7.60 13.80
C PHE A 151 21.83 -6.38 14.01
N ASN A 152 20.84 -6.14 13.15
CA ASN A 152 19.86 -5.07 13.33
C ASN A 152 18.73 -5.45 14.30
N LEU A 153 18.57 -6.73 14.67
CA LEU A 153 17.40 -7.22 15.42
C LEU A 153 17.15 -6.42 16.71
N SER A 154 18.15 -6.36 17.60
CA SER A 154 18.00 -5.67 18.89
C SER A 154 17.74 -4.16 18.74
N PRO A 155 18.51 -3.38 17.97
CA PRO A 155 18.22 -1.95 17.82
C PRO A 155 16.90 -1.67 17.10
N PHE A 156 16.51 -2.49 16.12
CA PHE A 156 15.23 -2.35 15.41
C PHE A 156 14.04 -2.60 16.34
N VAL A 157 14.05 -3.70 17.09
CA VAL A 157 12.99 -4.01 18.06
C VAL A 157 12.92 -2.93 19.13
N ALA A 158 14.06 -2.47 19.66
CA ALA A 158 14.09 -1.43 20.67
C ALA A 158 13.44 -0.12 20.17
N ALA A 159 13.83 0.35 18.98
CA ALA A 159 13.29 1.58 18.41
C ALA A 159 11.79 1.46 18.06
N MET A 160 11.36 0.32 17.51
CA MET A 160 9.95 0.09 17.19
C MET A 160 9.08 -0.01 18.45
N SER A 161 9.59 -0.62 19.53
CA SER A 161 8.81 -0.88 20.75
C SER A 161 8.39 0.37 21.52
N GLU A 162 8.89 1.56 21.17
CA GLU A 162 8.47 2.83 21.76
C GLU A 162 7.00 3.17 21.44
N GLU A 163 6.55 2.88 20.21
CA GLU A 163 5.22 3.24 19.73
C GLU A 163 4.46 2.06 19.10
N PHE A 164 5.12 0.92 18.91
CA PHE A 164 4.57 -0.24 18.24
C PHE A 164 4.61 -1.48 19.13
N TYR A 165 3.57 -2.30 19.04
CA TYR A 165 3.71 -3.71 19.36
C TYR A 165 4.52 -4.39 18.24
N ILE A 166 5.58 -5.09 18.63
CA ILE A 166 6.42 -5.89 17.74
C ILE A 166 6.95 -7.10 18.52
N ASP A 167 6.95 -8.28 17.90
CA ASP A 167 7.44 -9.51 18.52
C ASP A 167 8.86 -9.82 18.06
N ALA A 168 9.82 -9.80 18.99
CA ALA A 168 11.24 -10.01 18.68
C ALA A 168 11.51 -11.42 18.10
N GLY A 169 10.76 -12.43 18.54
CA GLY A 169 10.86 -13.80 18.03
C GLY A 169 10.42 -13.89 16.57
N ALA A 170 9.30 -13.26 16.23
CA ALA A 170 8.79 -13.18 14.87
C ALA A 170 9.74 -12.40 13.94
N VAL A 171 10.35 -11.31 14.42
CA VAL A 171 11.37 -10.58 13.64
C VAL A 171 12.58 -11.47 13.38
N SER A 172 13.08 -12.16 14.40
CA SER A 172 14.22 -13.09 14.26
C SER A 172 13.90 -14.20 13.26
N GLU A 173 12.74 -14.86 13.40
CA GLU A 173 12.31 -15.91 12.48
C GLU A 173 12.21 -15.41 11.04
N ALA A 174 11.68 -14.20 10.84
CA ALA A 174 11.55 -13.60 9.52
C ALA A 174 12.89 -13.27 8.87
N ILE A 175 13.87 -12.79 9.65
CA ILE A 175 15.24 -12.56 9.19
C ILE A 175 15.87 -13.86 8.69
N ASP A 176 15.73 -14.93 9.47
CA ASP A 176 16.32 -16.24 9.19
C ASP A 176 15.68 -16.91 7.98
N ARG A 177 14.35 -16.84 7.87
CA ARG A 177 13.56 -17.51 6.83
C ARG A 177 13.33 -16.67 5.57
N LYS A 178 13.77 -15.40 5.57
CA LYS A 178 13.41 -14.41 4.54
C LYS A 178 11.90 -14.35 4.32
N SER A 179 11.15 -14.36 5.42
CA SER A 179 9.69 -14.30 5.44
C SER A 179 9.22 -12.92 5.89
N SER A 180 7.98 -12.83 6.36
CA SER A 180 7.40 -11.60 6.88
C SER A 180 7.14 -11.65 8.38
N PHE A 181 6.95 -10.47 8.98
CA PHE A 181 6.48 -10.26 10.33
C PHE A 181 5.59 -9.01 10.39
N ASN A 182 4.95 -8.78 11.54
CA ASN A 182 4.02 -7.68 11.72
C ASN A 182 4.38 -6.77 12.89
N ALA A 183 3.98 -5.51 12.77
CA ALA A 183 3.92 -4.58 13.87
C ALA A 183 2.55 -3.89 13.91
N ILE A 184 2.16 -3.41 15.10
CA ILE A 184 0.90 -2.66 15.29
C ILE A 184 1.23 -1.34 15.97
N HIS A 185 0.93 -0.22 15.33
CA HIS A 185 1.08 1.09 15.96
C HIS A 185 0.04 1.26 17.07
N LEU A 186 0.48 1.42 18.32
CA LEU A 186 -0.39 1.28 19.49
C LEU A 186 -1.49 2.35 19.57
N LEU A 187 -1.21 3.57 19.11
CA LEU A 187 -2.14 4.70 19.21
C LEU A 187 -3.17 4.77 18.09
N SER A 188 -2.86 4.22 16.90
CA SER A 188 -3.77 4.24 15.74
C SER A 188 -4.32 2.86 15.37
N LEU A 189 -3.74 1.80 15.92
CA LEU A 189 -4.07 0.40 15.63
C LEU A 189 -3.90 0.07 14.15
N GLU A 190 -3.04 0.80 13.44
CA GLU A 190 -2.67 0.48 12.07
C GLU A 190 -1.67 -0.68 12.08
N LYS A 191 -1.92 -1.67 11.22
CA LYS A 191 -1.05 -2.83 11.04
C LYS A 191 0.01 -2.51 10.00
N VAL A 192 1.20 -3.00 10.25
CA VAL A 192 2.32 -2.97 9.30
C VAL A 192 2.74 -4.38 9.00
N ASP A 193 2.89 -4.68 7.71
CA ASP A 193 3.43 -5.92 7.17
C ASP A 193 4.85 -5.65 6.68
N PHE A 194 5.84 -6.24 7.36
CA PHE A 194 7.24 -6.18 6.96
C PHE A 194 7.61 -7.47 6.24
N PHE A 195 8.15 -7.34 5.03
CA PHE A 195 8.71 -8.43 4.25
C PHE A 195 10.23 -8.28 4.23
N VAL A 196 10.95 -9.30 4.71
CA VAL A 196 12.41 -9.31 4.62
C VAL A 196 12.80 -9.52 3.16
N LEU A 197 13.66 -8.66 2.61
CA LEU A 197 14.09 -8.71 1.22
C LEU A 197 14.63 -10.12 0.88
N PRO A 198 13.97 -10.89 0.00
CA PRO A 198 14.55 -12.11 -0.49
C PRO A 198 15.64 -11.75 -1.51
N TYR A 199 16.84 -12.32 -1.37
CA TYR A 199 17.98 -12.05 -2.26
C TYR A 199 17.86 -12.80 -3.61
N ASP A 200 16.66 -12.89 -4.16
CA ASP A 200 16.42 -13.40 -5.51
C ASP A 200 16.57 -12.28 -6.55
N ASP A 201 16.86 -12.67 -7.80
CA ASP A 201 17.17 -11.74 -8.89
C ASP A 201 16.11 -10.66 -9.08
N PHE A 202 14.82 -11.05 -9.01
CA PHE A 202 13.73 -10.09 -9.22
C PHE A 202 13.64 -9.13 -8.04
N SER A 203 13.68 -9.65 -6.82
CA SER A 203 13.61 -8.82 -5.61
C SER A 203 14.76 -7.83 -5.49
N LEU A 204 15.98 -8.24 -5.85
CA LEU A 204 17.14 -7.36 -5.91
C LEU A 204 17.00 -6.28 -7.01
N SER A 205 16.51 -6.66 -8.19
CA SER A 205 16.21 -5.71 -9.27
C SER A 205 15.22 -4.64 -8.80
N LYS A 206 14.06 -5.05 -8.25
CA LYS A 206 13.05 -4.13 -7.70
C LYS A 206 13.63 -3.19 -6.65
N PHE A 207 14.36 -3.74 -5.69
CA PHE A 207 14.88 -2.99 -4.55
C PHE A 207 15.95 -1.97 -4.94
N SER A 208 16.74 -2.27 -5.98
CA SER A 208 17.70 -1.32 -6.58
C SER A 208 17.02 -0.18 -7.35
N ARG A 209 15.79 -0.40 -7.81
CA ARG A 209 14.96 0.54 -8.59
C ARG A 209 13.96 1.31 -7.76
N ARG A 210 13.97 1.17 -6.42
CA ARG A 210 13.11 1.95 -5.53
C ARG A 210 13.25 3.45 -5.79
N GLN A 211 12.16 4.17 -5.72
CA GLN A 211 12.09 5.59 -6.05
C GLN A 211 11.82 6.42 -4.81
N LEU A 212 12.49 7.57 -4.69
CA LEU A 212 12.09 8.59 -3.72
C LEU A 212 10.81 9.26 -4.22
N TYR A 213 9.77 9.20 -3.39
CA TYR A 213 8.48 9.83 -3.67
C TYR A 213 8.21 10.95 -2.67
N THR A 214 8.04 12.17 -3.17
CA THR A 214 7.73 13.35 -2.36
C THR A 214 6.30 13.29 -1.83
N ILE A 215 6.15 13.16 -0.52
CA ILE A 215 4.87 13.11 0.19
C ILE A 215 4.43 14.48 0.74
N ALA A 216 5.39 15.37 1.03
CA ALA A 216 5.12 16.76 1.39
C ALA A 216 6.22 17.67 0.85
N ASP A 217 5.87 18.89 0.44
CA ASP A 217 6.81 19.85 -0.15
C ASP A 217 7.56 20.66 0.92
N GLU A 218 6.92 20.98 2.05
CA GLU A 218 7.49 21.81 3.12
C GLU A 218 7.07 21.34 4.55
N PRO A 219 8.00 20.86 5.39
CA PRO A 219 9.34 20.44 5.01
C PRO A 219 9.29 19.32 3.96
N LYS A 220 10.28 19.28 3.06
CA LYS A 220 10.36 18.23 2.05
C LYS A 220 10.47 16.88 2.74
N ASN A 221 9.42 16.08 2.62
CA ASN A 221 9.38 14.72 3.15
C ASN A 221 9.26 13.73 1.99
N GLU A 222 10.11 12.72 2.01
CA GLU A 222 10.18 11.69 0.98
C GLU A 222 10.18 10.31 1.62
N ILE A 223 9.62 9.34 0.90
CA ILE A 223 9.69 7.92 1.25
C ILE A 223 10.15 7.12 0.03
N TYR A 224 10.88 6.04 0.25
CA TYR A 224 11.15 5.07 -0.80
C TYR A 224 9.90 4.24 -1.09
N ILE A 225 9.50 4.18 -2.35
CA ILE A 225 8.41 3.33 -2.84
C ILE A 225 8.91 2.47 -4.00
N TYR A 226 8.16 1.42 -4.35
CA TYR A 226 8.38 0.67 -5.58
C TYR A 226 8.32 1.55 -6.84
N SER A 227 9.03 1.16 -7.90
CA SER A 227 8.79 1.72 -9.22
C SER A 227 7.40 1.30 -9.75
N PRO A 228 6.80 2.05 -10.69
CA PRO A 228 5.51 1.66 -11.25
C PRO A 228 5.53 0.31 -11.97
N GLU A 229 6.62 -0.01 -12.68
CA GLU A 229 6.77 -1.29 -13.37
C GLU A 229 6.79 -2.45 -12.38
N ASP A 230 7.51 -2.28 -11.27
CA ASP A 230 7.63 -3.30 -10.24
C ASP A 230 6.29 -3.54 -9.53
N ILE A 231 5.48 -2.50 -9.32
CA ILE A 231 4.10 -2.66 -8.80
C ILE A 231 3.24 -3.46 -9.77
N VAL A 232 3.32 -3.17 -11.09
CA VAL A 232 2.57 -3.93 -12.10
C VAL A 232 2.95 -5.41 -12.04
N LEU A 233 4.24 -5.73 -12.08
CA LEU A 233 4.74 -7.10 -12.06
C LEU A 233 4.39 -7.83 -10.74
N GLN A 234 4.56 -7.16 -9.60
CA GLN A 234 4.27 -7.72 -8.28
C GLN A 234 2.79 -8.08 -8.16
N LYS A 235 1.89 -7.17 -8.59
CA LYS A 235 0.45 -7.41 -8.51
C LYS A 235 -0.05 -8.44 -9.51
N LEU A 236 0.53 -8.51 -10.71
CA LEU A 236 0.26 -9.59 -11.65
C LEU A 236 0.68 -10.95 -11.06
N SER A 237 1.82 -11.01 -10.37
CA SER A 237 2.25 -12.22 -9.65
C SER A 237 1.25 -12.62 -8.56
N TRP A 238 0.82 -11.67 -7.72
CA TRP A 238 -0.20 -11.93 -6.70
C TRP A 238 -1.57 -12.31 -7.28
N TYR A 239 -1.98 -11.67 -8.37
CA TYR A 239 -3.20 -12.00 -9.08
C TYR A 239 -3.16 -13.45 -9.58
N LYS A 240 -2.04 -13.87 -10.19
CA LYS A 240 -1.81 -15.26 -10.61
C LYS A 240 -1.82 -16.23 -9.43
N MET A 241 -1.11 -15.93 -8.35
CA MET A 241 -1.09 -16.77 -7.12
C MET A 241 -2.49 -16.91 -6.50
N GLY A 242 -3.26 -15.82 -6.49
CA GLY A 242 -4.66 -15.76 -6.06
C GLY A 242 -5.65 -16.34 -7.07
N ARG A 243 -5.20 -17.23 -7.97
CA ARG A 243 -6.00 -17.92 -8.99
C ARG A 243 -6.81 -16.97 -9.88
N MET A 244 -6.32 -15.75 -10.09
CA MET A 244 -6.91 -14.74 -10.96
C MET A 244 -8.30 -14.27 -10.52
N GLN A 245 -8.58 -14.29 -9.20
CA GLN A 245 -9.90 -13.91 -8.67
C GLN A 245 -9.92 -12.53 -8.01
N SER A 246 -8.76 -11.97 -7.69
CA SER A 246 -8.70 -10.69 -6.99
C SER A 246 -8.88 -9.50 -7.95
N GLN A 247 -10.12 -9.01 -8.06
CA GLN A 247 -10.43 -7.79 -8.81
C GLN A 247 -9.60 -6.58 -8.33
N LYS A 248 -9.26 -6.53 -7.03
CA LYS A 248 -8.43 -5.45 -6.47
C LYS A 248 -7.04 -5.43 -7.09
N GLN A 249 -6.39 -6.59 -7.21
CA GLN A 249 -5.05 -6.67 -7.81
C GLN A 249 -5.08 -6.28 -9.29
N TRP A 250 -6.08 -6.73 -10.03
CA TRP A 250 -6.23 -6.37 -11.44
C TRP A 250 -6.50 -4.88 -11.64
N ARG A 251 -7.41 -4.30 -10.85
CA ARG A 251 -7.72 -2.87 -10.88
C ARG A 251 -6.51 -1.99 -10.53
N ASP A 252 -5.72 -2.41 -9.54
CA ASP A 252 -4.49 -1.72 -9.20
C ASP A 252 -3.47 -1.76 -10.37
N VAL A 253 -3.33 -2.91 -11.05
CA VAL A 253 -2.49 -3.04 -12.27
C VAL A 253 -2.96 -2.09 -13.36
N LEU A 254 -4.25 -2.12 -13.71
CA LEU A 254 -4.81 -1.23 -14.74
C LEU A 254 -4.66 0.24 -14.33
N GLY A 255 -4.84 0.57 -13.05
CA GLY A 255 -4.71 1.93 -12.55
C GLY A 255 -3.30 2.49 -12.72
N VAL A 256 -2.28 1.69 -12.40
CA VAL A 256 -0.88 2.10 -12.60
C VAL A 256 -0.57 2.24 -14.09
N LEU A 257 -0.94 1.25 -14.92
CA LEU A 257 -0.71 1.30 -16.37
C LEU A 257 -1.36 2.53 -17.00
N LYS A 258 -2.63 2.77 -16.71
CA LYS A 258 -3.37 3.93 -17.21
C LYS A 258 -2.74 5.23 -16.71
N LEU A 259 -2.39 5.36 -15.43
CA LEU A 259 -1.88 6.62 -14.91
C LEU A 259 -0.49 6.96 -15.48
N GLN A 260 0.43 6.00 -15.50
CA GLN A 260 1.81 6.21 -15.94
C GLN A 260 1.96 6.26 -17.46
N GLY A 261 1.16 5.46 -18.18
CA GLY A 261 1.11 5.45 -19.62
C GLY A 261 2.48 5.25 -20.28
N SER A 262 2.85 6.17 -21.18
CA SER A 262 4.10 6.09 -21.95
C SER A 262 5.38 6.27 -21.13
N GLN A 263 5.29 6.66 -19.86
CA GLN A 263 6.45 6.84 -18.99
C GLN A 263 7.02 5.51 -18.46
N LEU A 264 6.30 4.41 -18.69
CA LEU A 264 6.70 3.08 -18.26
C LEU A 264 7.85 2.53 -19.12
N ASP A 265 8.76 1.81 -18.48
CA ASP A 265 9.76 0.97 -19.15
C ASP A 265 9.12 -0.35 -19.61
N PHE A 266 8.56 -0.34 -20.83
CA PHE A 266 7.93 -1.53 -21.42
C PHE A 266 8.93 -2.66 -21.70
N ALA A 267 10.20 -2.36 -21.93
CA ALA A 267 11.22 -3.38 -22.15
C ALA A 267 11.46 -4.16 -20.86
N TYR A 268 11.62 -3.44 -19.74
CA TYR A 268 11.72 -4.03 -18.41
C TYR A 268 10.48 -4.85 -18.05
N LEU A 269 9.29 -4.31 -18.26
CA LEU A 269 8.03 -5.03 -18.01
C LEU A 269 7.96 -6.35 -18.79
N LYS A 270 8.29 -6.34 -20.09
CA LYS A 270 8.24 -7.52 -20.94
C LYS A 270 9.29 -8.56 -20.52
N GLN A 271 10.53 -8.13 -20.25
CA GLN A 271 11.61 -9.00 -19.79
C GLN A 271 11.24 -9.73 -18.49
N TRP A 272 10.82 -8.99 -17.47
CA TRP A 272 10.47 -9.61 -16.18
C TRP A 272 9.17 -10.38 -16.23
N ALA A 273 8.20 -9.96 -17.04
CA ALA A 273 7.00 -10.74 -17.25
C ALA A 273 7.31 -12.10 -17.88
N GLU A 274 8.28 -12.19 -18.80
CA GLU A 274 8.73 -13.48 -19.32
C GLU A 274 9.37 -14.34 -18.23
N PHE A 275 10.33 -13.78 -17.48
CA PHE A 275 11.01 -14.48 -16.38
C PHE A 275 10.02 -15.01 -15.33
N LEU A 276 9.03 -14.19 -14.94
CA LEU A 276 8.02 -14.52 -13.94
C LEU A 276 6.84 -15.34 -14.51
N LYS A 277 6.84 -15.64 -15.82
CA LYS A 277 5.76 -16.32 -16.53
C LYS A 277 4.41 -15.57 -16.40
N LEU A 278 4.45 -14.26 -16.54
CA LEU A 278 3.34 -13.31 -16.48
C LEU A 278 3.02 -12.69 -17.85
N THR A 279 3.72 -13.06 -18.93
CA THR A 279 3.58 -12.45 -20.26
C THR A 279 2.13 -12.33 -20.72
N SER A 280 1.33 -13.39 -20.62
CA SER A 280 -0.08 -13.37 -21.04
C SER A 280 -0.92 -12.38 -20.22
N LEU A 281 -0.67 -12.29 -18.91
CA LEU A 281 -1.36 -11.36 -18.03
C LEU A 281 -0.93 -9.91 -18.30
N LEU A 282 0.37 -9.67 -18.54
CA LEU A 282 0.86 -8.35 -18.90
C LEU A 282 0.26 -7.89 -20.24
N THR A 283 0.26 -8.74 -21.27
CA THR A 283 -0.36 -8.43 -22.57
C THR A 283 -1.83 -8.09 -22.41
N GLN A 284 -2.57 -8.86 -21.61
CA GLN A 284 -3.97 -8.56 -21.32
C GLN A 284 -4.12 -7.20 -20.63
N ALA A 285 -3.31 -6.91 -19.61
CA ALA A 285 -3.37 -5.65 -18.87
C ALA A 285 -3.02 -4.45 -19.75
N LEU A 286 -2.01 -4.55 -20.61
CA LEU A 286 -1.62 -3.52 -21.58
C LEU A 286 -2.77 -3.20 -22.54
N ARG A 287 -3.43 -4.23 -23.08
CA ARG A 287 -4.62 -4.07 -23.92
C ARG A 287 -5.78 -3.41 -23.18
N GLU A 288 -6.09 -3.90 -21.98
CA GLU A 288 -7.21 -3.38 -21.17
C GLU A 288 -6.94 -1.96 -20.64
N SER A 289 -5.68 -1.55 -20.52
CA SER A 289 -5.29 -0.17 -20.21
C SER A 289 -5.21 0.75 -21.43
N GLY A 290 -5.35 0.21 -22.65
CA GLY A 290 -5.29 0.96 -23.91
C GLY A 290 -3.87 1.37 -24.33
N LEU A 291 -2.85 0.65 -23.88
CA LEU A 291 -1.44 0.90 -24.22
C LEU A 291 -0.93 0.04 -25.39
N GLU A 292 -1.58 -1.10 -25.67
CA GLU A 292 -1.29 -1.99 -26.81
C GLU A 292 -2.57 -2.55 -27.44
#